data_AF-A0A1M4ZBC7-F1
#
_entry.id   AF-A0A1M4ZBC7-F1
#
_cell.length_a   1.000
_cell.length_b   1.000
_cell.length_c   1.000
_cell.angle_alpha   90.00
_cell.angle_beta   90.00
_cell.angle_gamma   90.00
#
_symmetry.space_group_name_H-M   'P 1'
#
loop_
_entity.id
_entity.type
_entity.pdbx_description
1 polymer ?
#
loop_
_entity_poly.entity_id
_entity_poly.type
_entity_poly.pdbx_seq_one_letter_code
_entity_poly.pdbx_strand_id
1 'polypeptide(L)'
;MNVKDQVKLFKNIIKNEYSHIQDTEAEDIEKAYVEYGEYTEKKVNIIEQLKDLLSDEVFNLVNELEEINLNISCLEQRHYFKAGVKAGISNLNFLSEYDTKMLL
;
A
#
# COMPACT_ATOMS: atom_id res chain seq x y z
N MET A 1 -19.44 -12.80 -21.44
CA MET A 1 -18.76 -11.52 -21.14
C MET A 1 -17.54 -11.44 -22.03
N ASN A 2 -17.28 -10.32 -22.71
CA ASN A 2 -16.08 -10.22 -23.53
C ASN A 2 -14.84 -10.06 -22.62
N VAL A 3 -13.66 -10.29 -23.20
CA VAL A 3 -12.39 -10.22 -22.47
C VAL A 3 -12.13 -8.83 -21.87
N LYS A 4 -12.53 -7.75 -22.54
CA LYS A 4 -12.35 -6.38 -22.06
C LYS A 4 -13.20 -6.12 -20.81
N ASP A 5 -14.43 -6.61 -20.78
CA ASP A 5 -15.34 -6.51 -19.65
C ASP A 5 -14.85 -7.34 -18.46
N GLN A 6 -14.27 -8.51 -18.73
CA GLN A 6 -13.58 -9.33 -17.71
C GLN A 6 -12.40 -8.57 -17.10
N VAL A 7 -11.50 -8.02 -17.91
CA VAL A 7 -10.34 -7.24 -17.41
C VAL A 7 -10.80 -6.04 -16.58
N LYS A 8 -11.84 -5.33 -17.01
CA LYS A 8 -12.41 -4.21 -16.26
C LYS A 8 -13.00 -4.65 -14.92
N LEU A 9 -13.73 -5.76 -14.91
CA LEU A 9 -14.28 -6.34 -13.69
C LEU A 9 -13.17 -6.70 -12.69
N PHE A 10 -12.12 -7.38 -13.14
CA PHE A 10 -11.00 -7.76 -12.27
C PHE A 10 -10.23 -6.54 -11.74
N LYS A 11 -9.99 -5.51 -12.58
CA LYS A 11 -9.38 -4.25 -12.11
C LYS A 11 -10.21 -3.59 -11.01
N ASN A 12 -11.54 -3.60 -11.14
CA ASN A 12 -12.45 -3.05 -10.14
C ASN A 12 -12.45 -3.89 -8.85
N ILE A 13 -12.48 -5.21 -8.95
CA ILE A 13 -12.40 -6.12 -7.80
C ILE A 13 -11.09 -5.87 -7.04
N ILE A 14 -9.94 -5.90 -7.71
CA ILE A 14 -8.63 -5.67 -7.07
C ILE A 14 -8.58 -4.32 -6.36
N LYS A 15 -9.12 -3.26 -6.99
CA LYS A 15 -9.18 -1.94 -6.37
C LYS A 15 -10.08 -1.94 -5.13
N ASN A 16 -11.26 -2.53 -5.23
CA ASN A 16 -12.22 -2.58 -4.12
C ASN A 16 -11.68 -3.39 -2.95
N GLU A 17 -11.05 -4.54 -3.21
CA GLU A 17 -10.46 -5.37 -2.16
C GLU A 17 -9.27 -4.69 -1.49
N TYR A 18 -8.42 -4.02 -2.27
CA TYR A 18 -7.33 -3.23 -1.68
C TYR A 18 -7.87 -2.14 -0.73
N SER A 19 -8.89 -1.39 -1.16
CA SER A 19 -9.54 -0.38 -0.31
C SER A 19 -10.19 -1.01 0.93
N HIS A 20 -10.90 -2.13 0.77
CA HIS A 20 -11.51 -2.84 1.88
C HIS A 20 -10.47 -3.23 2.94
N ILE A 21 -9.37 -3.87 2.52
CA ILE A 21 -8.29 -4.27 3.43
C ILE A 21 -7.67 -3.05 4.13
N GLN A 22 -7.42 -1.96 3.41
CA GLN A 22 -6.92 -0.73 4.04
C GLN A 22 -7.87 -0.17 5.11
N ASP A 23 -9.17 -0.24 4.88
CA ASP A 23 -10.18 0.32 5.77
C ASP A 23 -10.53 -0.59 6.96
N THR A 24 -10.37 -1.92 6.83
CA THR A 24 -10.83 -2.88 7.85
C THR A 24 -9.73 -3.63 8.58
N GLU A 25 -8.54 -3.78 7.98
CA GLU A 25 -7.45 -4.60 8.56
C GLU A 25 -6.26 -3.77 9.05
N ALA A 26 -6.35 -2.44 9.00
CA ALA A 26 -5.30 -1.57 9.54
C ALA A 26 -5.02 -1.81 11.03
N GLU A 27 -6.03 -2.22 11.80
CA GLU A 27 -5.89 -2.55 13.24
C GLU A 27 -5.15 -3.88 13.49
N ASP A 28 -5.03 -4.74 12.47
CA ASP A 28 -4.39 -6.04 12.64
C ASP A 28 -2.88 -6.01 12.38
N ILE A 29 -2.34 -4.93 11.80
CA ILE A 29 -0.90 -4.82 11.53
C ILE A 29 -0.07 -4.75 12.81
N GLU A 30 -0.55 -4.04 13.84
CA GLU A 30 0.10 -3.95 15.15
C GLU A 30 0.08 -5.30 15.89
N LYS A 31 -0.98 -6.10 15.68
CA LYS A 31 -1.07 -7.45 16.23
C LYS A 31 -0.17 -8.43 15.48
N ALA A 32 -0.09 -8.28 14.16
CA ALA A 32 0.68 -9.16 13.28
C ALA A 32 2.19 -8.92 13.39
N TYR A 33 2.61 -7.69 13.64
CA TYR A 33 4.01 -7.29 13.67
C TYR A 33 4.29 -6.38 14.87
N VAL A 34 4.79 -6.95 15.97
CA VAL A 34 5.18 -6.19 17.17
C VAL A 34 6.16 -5.06 16.83
N GLU A 35 7.09 -5.31 15.91
CA GLU A 35 8.06 -4.34 15.41
C GLU A 35 7.40 -3.09 14.79
N TYR A 36 6.18 -3.22 14.24
CA TYR A 36 5.45 -2.09 13.68
C TYR A 36 5.13 -1.04 14.76
N GLY A 37 4.69 -1.49 15.94
CA GLY A 37 4.45 -0.62 17.08
C GLY A 37 5.74 0.06 17.55
N GLU A 38 6.82 -0.72 17.69
CA GLU A 38 8.13 -0.21 18.12
C GLU A 38 8.69 0.84 17.16
N TYR A 39 8.60 0.61 15.85
CA TYR A 39 9.05 1.57 14.85
C TYR A 39 8.15 2.81 14.79
N THR A 40 6.84 2.66 15.02
CA THR A 40 5.90 3.78 15.09
C THR A 40 6.23 4.68 16.28
N GLU A 41 6.43 4.11 17.46
CA GLU A 41 6.82 4.86 18.66
C GLU A 41 8.18 5.55 18.47
N LYS A 42 9.17 4.84 17.91
CA LYS A 42 10.48 5.41 17.62
C LYS A 42 10.39 6.57 16.63
N LYS A 43 9.54 6.47 15.62
CA LYS A 43 9.30 7.56 14.65
C LYS A 43 8.71 8.79 15.33
N VAL A 44 7.70 8.63 16.19
CA VAL A 44 7.10 9.75 16.95
C VAL A 44 8.17 10.44 17.79
N ASN A 45 8.96 9.68 18.55
CA ASN A 45 10.03 10.23 19.38
C ASN A 45 11.07 11.01 18.57
N ILE A 46 11.43 10.55 17.37
CA ILE A 46 12.35 11.27 16.48
C ILE A 46 11.74 12.59 16.01
N ILE A 47 10.47 12.60 15.58
CA ILE A 47 9.79 13.82 15.12
C ILE A 47 9.69 14.86 16.24
N GLU A 48 9.37 14.44 17.47
CA GLU A 48 9.35 15.32 18.63
C GLU A 48 10.72 15.95 18.90
N GLN A 49 11.80 15.15 18.87
CA GLN A 49 13.16 15.67 19.04
C GLN A 49 13.56 16.64 17.91
N LEU A 50 13.18 16.34 16.67
CA LEU A 50 13.46 17.22 15.52
C LEU A 50 12.73 18.55 15.65
N LYS A 51 11.52 18.56 16.20
CA LYS A 51 10.76 19.79 16.45
C LYS A 51 11.49 20.75 17.38
N ASP A 52 12.16 20.22 18.40
CA ASP A 52 12.89 21.04 19.38
C ASP A 52 14.27 21.50 18.87
N LEU A 53 14.86 20.79 17.91
CA LEU A 53 16.23 21.03 17.41
C LEU A 53 16.29 21.89 16.15
N LEU A 54 15.22 21.91 15.36
CA LEU A 54 15.18 22.56 14.05
C LEU A 54 14.42 23.88 14.11
N SER A 55 14.70 24.77 13.16
CA SER A 55 13.82 25.92 12.92
C SER A 55 12.49 25.45 12.32
N ASP A 56 11.43 26.24 12.51
CA ASP A 56 10.10 25.94 11.97
C ASP A 56 10.12 25.68 10.45
N GLU A 57 10.92 26.45 9.70
CA GLU A 57 11.06 26.28 8.25
C GLU A 57 11.65 24.91 7.87
N VAL A 58 12.70 24.47 8.58
CA VAL A 58 13.32 23.16 8.32
C VAL A 58 12.42 22.04 8.83
N PHE A 59 11.75 22.22 9.96
CA PHE A 59 10.79 21.24 10.48
C PHE A 59 9.60 21.04 9.54
N ASN A 60 9.12 22.10 8.89
CA ASN A 60 8.08 21.99 7.85
C ASN A 60 8.53 21.15 6.65
N LEU A 61 9.79 21.27 6.22
CA LEU A 61 10.34 20.41 5.16
C LEU A 61 10.42 18.94 5.58
N VAL A 62 10.69 18.65 6.86
CA VAL A 62 10.66 17.29 7.41
C VAL A 62 9.24 16.71 7.36
N ASN A 63 8.23 17.50 7.75
CA ASN A 63 6.84 17.07 7.68
C ASN A 63 6.38 16.82 6.23
N GLU A 64 6.76 17.71 5.31
CA GLU A 64 6.47 17.53 3.88
C GLU A 64 7.15 16.26 3.32
N LEU A 65 8.40 16.01 3.71
CA LEU A 65 9.11 14.78 3.35
C LEU A 65 8.40 13.53 3.89
N GLU A 66 7.90 13.57 5.12
CA GLU A 66 7.14 12.47 5.72
C GLU A 66 5.85 12.20 4.94
N GLU A 67 5.10 13.25 4.59
CA GLU A 67 3.88 13.14 3.78
C GLU A 67 4.18 12.54 2.39
N ILE A 68 5.24 13.01 1.73
CA ILE A 68 5.67 12.47 0.43
C ILE A 68 6.04 10.99 0.56
N ASN A 69 6.80 10.61 1.59
CA ASN A 69 7.18 9.23 1.84
C ASN A 69 5.97 8.32 2.10
N LEU A 70 4.96 8.81 2.83
CA LEU A 70 3.70 8.09 3.03
C LEU A 70 2.97 7.87 1.70
N ASN A 71 2.87 8.91 0.87
CA ASN A 71 2.23 8.81 -0.44
C ASN A 71 2.95 7.83 -1.37
N ILE A 72 4.29 7.84 -1.40
CA ILE A 72 5.10 6.86 -2.14
C ILE A 72 4.82 5.45 -1.63
N SER A 73 4.86 5.24 -0.31
CA SER A 73 4.62 3.93 0.30
C SER A 73 3.23 3.38 -0.05
N CYS A 74 2.19 4.22 -0.05
CA CYS A 74 0.85 3.85 -0.49
C CYS A 74 0.79 3.41 -1.97
N LEU A 75 1.54 4.07 -2.85
CA LEU A 75 1.63 3.68 -4.27
C LEU A 75 2.36 2.35 -4.44
N GLU A 76 3.44 2.15 -3.71
CA GLU A 76 4.21 0.90 -3.69
C GLU A 76 3.36 -0.26 -3.17
N GLN A 77 2.67 -0.10 -2.03
CA GLN A 77 1.75 -1.10 -1.47
C GLN A 77 0.67 -1.50 -2.48
N ARG A 78 0.03 -0.51 -3.15
CA ARG A 78 -0.95 -0.79 -4.21
C ARG A 78 -0.35 -1.56 -5.38
N HIS A 79 0.89 -1.22 -5.77
CA HIS A 79 1.60 -1.94 -6.82
C HIS A 79 1.88 -3.39 -6.41
N TYR A 80 2.42 -3.63 -5.21
CA TYR A 80 2.75 -4.95 -4.71
C TYR A 80 1.51 -5.82 -4.50
N PHE A 81 0.42 -5.26 -3.98
CA PHE A 81 -0.86 -5.96 -3.87
C PHE A 81 -1.35 -6.44 -5.23
N LYS A 82 -1.36 -5.56 -6.23
CA LYS A 82 -1.74 -5.92 -7.61
C LYS A 82 -0.82 -6.99 -8.19
N ALA A 83 0.49 -6.89 -7.98
CA ALA A 83 1.46 -7.88 -8.44
C ALA A 83 1.27 -9.25 -7.78
N GLY A 84 1.00 -9.27 -6.47
CA GLY A 84 0.69 -10.47 -5.70
C GLY A 84 -0.58 -11.16 -6.18
N VAL A 85 -1.67 -10.41 -6.36
CA VAL A 85 -2.92 -10.94 -6.93
C VAL A 85 -2.69 -11.51 -8.32
N LYS A 86 -1.93 -10.81 -9.17
CA LYS A 86 -1.56 -11.32 -10.50
C LYS A 86 -0.84 -12.65 -10.38
N ALA A 87 0.24 -12.74 -9.61
CA ALA A 87 0.99 -13.98 -9.45
C ALA A 87 0.11 -15.13 -8.94
N GLY A 88 -0.80 -14.86 -8.00
CA GLY A 88 -1.79 -15.83 -7.53
C GLY A 88 -2.70 -16.33 -8.65
N ILE A 89 -3.23 -15.43 -9.49
CA ILE A 89 -4.06 -15.79 -10.66
C ILE A 89 -3.25 -16.57 -11.70
N SER A 90 -2.03 -16.14 -12.02
CA SER A 90 -1.14 -16.80 -13.00
C SER A 90 -0.82 -18.24 -12.59
N ASN A 91 -0.69 -18.50 -11.28
CA ASN A 91 -0.41 -19.83 -10.74
C ASN A 91 -1.64 -20.77 -10.77
N LEU A 92 -2.85 -20.24 -10.96
CA LEU A 92 -4.04 -21.03 -11.20
C LEU A 92 -4.09 -21.38 -12.70
N ASN A 93 -3.54 -22.54 -13.07
CA ASN A 93 -3.40 -23.00 -14.47
C ASN A 93 -4.68 -22.89 -15.34
N PHE A 94 -5.88 -22.91 -14.74
CA PHE A 94 -7.17 -22.74 -15.43
C PHE A 94 -7.54 -21.28 -15.75
N LEU A 95 -6.82 -20.29 -15.20
CA LEU A 95 -6.98 -18.86 -15.49
C LEU A 95 -5.88 -18.30 -16.41
N SER A 96 -4.96 -19.14 -16.88
CA SER A 96 -3.86 -18.78 -17.79
C SER A 96 -4.33 -18.05 -19.07
N GLU A 97 -5.57 -18.28 -19.53
CA GLU A 97 -6.17 -17.54 -20.65
C GLU A 97 -6.40 -16.04 -20.38
N TYR A 98 -6.45 -15.63 -19.10
CA TYR A 98 -6.65 -14.24 -18.67
C TYR A 98 -5.35 -13.49 -18.35
N ASP A 99 -4.25 -14.25 -18.22
CA ASP A 99 -2.98 -13.81 -17.64
C ASP A 99 -2.28 -12.72 -18.48
N THR A 100 -2.38 -12.81 -19.80
CA THR A 100 -1.73 -11.87 -20.73
C THR A 100 -2.53 -10.57 -20.94
N LYS A 101 -3.82 -10.53 -20.61
CA LYS A 101 -4.72 -9.42 -20.99
C LYS A 101 -5.13 -8.50 -19.83
N MET A 102 -4.85 -8.89 -18.58
CA MET A 102 -4.98 -7.99 -17.43
C MET A 102 -3.91 -6.88 -17.37
N LEU A 103 -2.89 -6.98 -18.24
CA LEU A 103 -1.70 -6.11 -18.26
C LEU A 103 -1.81 -4.87 -19.14
N LEU A 104 -2.93 -4.68 -19.85
CA LEU A 104 -3.30 -3.44 -20.53
C LEU A 104 -4.48 -2.80 -19.77
#